data_AF-A0A2G3A6S9-F1
#
_entry.id   AF-A0A2G3A6S9-F1
#
_cell.length_a   1.000
_cell.length_b   1.000
_cell.length_c   1.000
_cell.angle_alpha   90.00
_cell.angle_beta   90.00
_cell.angle_gamma   90.00
#
_symmetry.space_group_name_H-M   'P 1'
#
loop_
_entity.id
_entity.type
_entity.pdbx_description
1 polymer ?
#
loop_
_entity_poly.entity_id
_entity_poly.type
_entity_poly.pdbx_seq_one_letter_code
_entity_poly.pdbx_strand_id
1 'polypeptide(L)'
;MHSTMRKLLNIEDSKYRGTSRCSKKNLVTRVGLDKNNTYKYEITKYLYAASDVPSETEKVKQSNWMGFVGVATDEGKVALGRRDILIAWRGTVMVSEWNDDFENSLVQPTEIFGENTNDILVHKVKVLEEMHNSHILEVYLHGIAGTHGPEEEFKLEINRDIALMNKAEDVLKDEYGVPVSWWIEKNKGMVQQEDGFWILMDHDDDTLISYHRL
;
A
#
# COMPACT_ATOMS: atom_id res chain seq x y z
N MET A 1 -4.73 0.00 3.25
CA MET A 1 -4.07 0.69 2.14
C MET A 1 -4.44 -0.12 0.90
N HIS A 2 -5.75 -0.21 0.61
CA HIS A 2 -6.37 -1.48 0.17
C HIS A 2 -6.80 -1.51 -1.31
N SER A 3 -7.18 -0.39 -1.94
CA SER A 3 -7.33 -0.30 -3.42
C SER A 3 -6.55 0.86 -4.06
N THR A 4 -6.02 1.77 -3.23
CA THR A 4 -5.30 3.00 -3.62
C THR A 4 -3.97 2.77 -4.34
N MET A 5 -3.23 1.71 -3.98
CA MET A 5 -1.90 1.48 -4.56
C MET A 5 -1.94 0.83 -5.94
N ARG A 6 -3.00 0.10 -6.30
CA ARG A 6 -3.09 -0.56 -7.61
C ARG A 6 -3.19 0.41 -8.78
N LYS A 7 -4.06 1.43 -8.65
CA LYS A 7 -4.27 2.43 -9.71
C LYS A 7 -3.01 3.26 -9.99
N LEU A 8 -2.02 3.26 -9.09
CA LEU A 8 -0.73 3.94 -9.26
C LEU A 8 0.44 3.03 -9.61
N LEU A 9 0.43 1.76 -9.18
CA LEU A 9 1.58 0.84 -9.29
C LEU A 9 1.41 -0.25 -10.36
N ASN A 10 0.21 -0.42 -10.92
CA ASN A 10 -0.11 -1.57 -11.77
C ASN A 10 -0.91 -1.14 -13.01
N ILE A 11 -0.22 -0.63 -14.01
CA ILE A 11 -0.75 -0.56 -15.38
C ILE A 11 -0.51 -1.95 -15.98
N GLU A 12 -1.58 -2.68 -16.30
CA GLU A 12 -1.49 -4.09 -16.72
C GLU A 12 -0.60 -4.28 -17.96
N ASP A 13 -0.47 -3.24 -18.79
CA ASP A 13 0.36 -3.23 -20.00
C ASP A 13 1.75 -2.61 -19.80
N SER A 14 2.12 -2.25 -18.57
CA SER A 14 3.44 -1.66 -18.30
C SER A 14 4.52 -2.72 -18.13
N LYS A 15 5.70 -2.44 -18.68
CA LYS A 15 6.92 -3.23 -18.42
C LYS A 15 7.40 -3.18 -16.97
N TYR A 16 6.88 -2.24 -16.17
CA TYR A 16 7.20 -2.06 -14.75
C TYR A 16 6.11 -2.63 -13.82
N ARG A 17 5.19 -3.44 -14.35
CA ARG A 17 4.16 -4.14 -13.58
C ARG A 17 4.76 -4.83 -12.35
N GLY A 18 4.10 -4.68 -11.21
CA GLY A 18 4.56 -5.26 -9.95
C GLY A 18 5.65 -4.46 -9.22
N THR A 19 6.22 -3.41 -9.80
CA THR A 19 7.24 -2.56 -9.12
C THR A 19 6.62 -1.31 -8.47
N SER A 20 7.40 -0.60 -7.64
CA SER A 20 6.98 0.72 -7.14
C SER A 20 7.20 1.77 -8.22
N ARG A 21 6.16 2.55 -8.55
CA ARG A 21 6.24 3.70 -9.45
C ARG A 21 7.10 4.84 -8.88
N CYS A 22 7.15 4.98 -7.57
CA CYS A 22 7.85 6.09 -6.92
C CYS A 22 9.26 5.64 -6.55
N SER A 23 10.25 6.50 -6.78
CA SER A 23 11.56 6.35 -6.14
C SER A 23 11.42 6.48 -4.62
N LYS A 24 12.36 5.90 -3.89
CA LYS A 24 12.40 5.97 -2.42
C LYS A 24 12.37 7.42 -1.92
N LYS A 25 13.12 8.30 -2.60
CA LYS A 25 13.20 9.73 -2.30
C LYS A 25 11.84 10.43 -2.43
N ASN A 26 11.05 10.06 -3.42
CA ASN A 26 9.81 10.75 -3.74
C ASN A 26 8.57 10.08 -3.13
N LEU A 27 8.67 8.85 -2.61
CA LEU A 27 7.51 8.06 -2.18
C LEU A 27 6.62 8.84 -1.20
N VAL A 28 7.19 9.38 -0.12
CA VAL A 28 6.44 10.06 0.95
C VAL A 28 5.67 11.27 0.42
N THR A 29 6.30 12.08 -0.43
CA THR A 29 5.65 13.24 -1.06
C THR A 29 4.61 12.82 -2.09
N ARG A 30 4.92 11.83 -2.94
CA ARG A 30 4.01 11.37 -4.00
C ARG A 30 2.74 10.73 -3.46
N VAL A 31 2.79 10.14 -2.26
CA VAL A 31 1.60 9.58 -1.59
C VAL A 31 0.92 10.56 -0.63
N GLY A 32 1.38 11.82 -0.58
CA GLY A 32 0.76 12.91 0.18
C GLY A 32 0.98 12.81 1.69
N LEU A 33 2.07 12.21 2.15
CA LEU A 33 2.38 12.01 3.57
C LEU A 33 3.45 12.98 4.11
N ASP A 34 3.90 13.94 3.31
CA ASP A 34 4.93 14.91 3.67
C ASP A 34 4.37 16.22 4.25
N LYS A 35 3.26 16.72 3.69
CA LYS A 35 2.60 17.96 4.12
C LYS A 35 1.86 17.77 5.44
N ASN A 36 1.99 18.75 6.34
CA ASN A 36 1.36 18.77 7.66
C ASN A 36 1.57 17.49 8.50
N ASN A 37 2.69 16.78 8.27
CA ASN A 37 3.07 15.60 9.02
C ASN A 37 4.33 15.88 9.82
N THR A 38 4.24 15.91 11.15
CA THR A 38 5.37 16.15 12.05
C THR A 38 6.36 14.98 12.05
N TYR A 39 5.90 13.78 11.71
CA TYR A 39 6.71 12.55 11.76
C TYR A 39 7.39 12.32 10.41
N LYS A 40 8.61 12.83 10.28
CA LYS A 40 9.40 12.74 9.05
C LYS A 40 10.22 11.46 8.98
N TYR A 41 10.15 10.79 7.82
CA TYR A 41 10.90 9.56 7.53
C TYR A 41 11.60 9.66 6.18
N GLU A 42 12.77 9.05 6.09
CA GLU A 42 13.46 8.76 4.84
C GLU A 42 13.29 7.29 4.49
N ILE A 43 12.89 7.00 3.25
CA ILE A 43 12.76 5.62 2.78
C ILE A 43 14.12 5.09 2.35
N THR A 44 14.60 4.06 3.02
CA THR A 44 15.96 3.52 2.82
C THR A 44 15.96 2.30 1.92
N LYS A 45 14.93 1.44 2.03
CA LYS A 45 14.81 0.21 1.25
C LYS A 45 13.39 -0.04 0.78
N TYR A 46 13.28 -0.71 -0.37
CA TYR A 46 12.08 -1.38 -0.82
C TYR A 46 12.19 -2.87 -0.56
N LEU A 47 11.03 -3.47 -0.28
CA LEU A 47 10.87 -4.89 -0.04
C LEU A 47 10.15 -5.48 -1.24
N TYR A 48 10.63 -6.62 -1.71
CA TYR A 48 10.03 -7.38 -2.81
C TYR A 48 9.85 -8.83 -2.37
N ALA A 49 8.78 -9.45 -2.82
CA ALA A 49 8.48 -10.85 -2.53
C ALA A 49 7.94 -11.53 -3.80
N ALA A 50 8.21 -12.82 -3.94
CA ALA A 50 7.59 -13.67 -4.95
C ALA A 50 6.90 -14.83 -4.26
N SER A 51 5.79 -15.30 -4.82
CA SER A 51 5.15 -16.53 -4.38
C SER A 51 5.69 -17.70 -5.19
N ASP A 52 6.03 -18.79 -4.50
CA ASP A 52 6.34 -20.05 -5.16
C ASP A 52 5.09 -20.85 -5.52
N VAL A 53 3.93 -20.47 -4.96
CA VAL A 53 2.63 -21.01 -5.31
C VAL A 53 2.25 -20.49 -6.71
N PRO A 54 1.92 -21.38 -7.66
CA PRO A 54 1.41 -20.97 -8.96
C PRO A 54 0.14 -20.16 -8.77
N SER A 55 0.10 -18.91 -9.26
CA SER A 55 -1.15 -18.17 -9.34
C SER A 55 -1.97 -18.66 -10.52
N GLU A 56 -3.30 -18.78 -10.36
CA GLU A 56 -4.19 -19.06 -11.48
C GLU A 56 -4.23 -17.90 -12.49
N THR A 57 -3.88 -16.68 -12.04
CA THR A 57 -3.98 -15.45 -12.83
C THR A 57 -2.62 -14.93 -13.32
N GLU A 58 -1.53 -15.19 -12.60
CA GLU A 58 -0.18 -14.77 -13.00
C GLU A 58 0.61 -15.93 -13.61
N LYS A 59 0.71 -15.93 -14.95
CA LYS A 59 1.39 -16.98 -15.73
C LYS A 59 2.92 -17.01 -15.57
N VAL A 60 3.52 -16.02 -14.91
CA VAL A 60 4.99 -15.89 -14.73
C VAL A 60 5.28 -15.59 -13.27
N LYS A 61 6.16 -16.38 -12.64
CA LYS A 61 6.71 -16.06 -11.31
C LYS A 61 7.48 -14.75 -11.39
N GLN A 62 6.97 -13.69 -10.76
CA GLN A 62 7.61 -12.38 -10.69
C GLN A 62 7.67 -11.89 -9.24
N SER A 63 8.77 -11.22 -8.89
CA SER A 63 8.87 -10.54 -7.61
C SER A 63 8.12 -9.21 -7.67
N ASN A 64 7.14 -9.04 -6.78
CA ASN A 64 6.35 -7.83 -6.67
C ASN A 64 6.82 -6.99 -5.48
N TRP A 65 6.74 -5.67 -5.64
CA TRP A 65 6.93 -4.70 -4.57
C TRP A 65 5.88 -4.94 -3.48
N MET A 66 6.38 -5.19 -2.27
CA MET A 66 5.63 -5.67 -1.12
C MET A 66 5.77 -4.72 0.08
N GLY A 67 6.55 -3.64 -0.02
CA GLY A 67 6.67 -2.69 1.08
C GLY A 67 7.96 -1.89 1.08
N PHE A 68 8.22 -1.24 2.20
CA PHE A 68 9.40 -0.42 2.39
C PHE A 68 9.89 -0.37 3.83
N VAL A 69 11.16 0.02 3.98
CA VAL A 69 11.78 0.38 5.25
C VAL A 69 12.03 1.88 5.28
N GLY A 70 11.46 2.56 6.26
CA GLY A 70 11.65 3.97 6.54
C GLY A 70 12.43 4.18 7.84
N VAL A 71 13.27 5.21 7.90
CA VAL A 71 14.00 5.61 9.09
C VAL A 71 13.63 7.05 9.41
N ALA A 72 13.24 7.33 10.66
CA ALA A 72 12.90 8.69 11.07
C ALA A 72 14.09 9.63 10.79
N THR A 73 13.85 10.80 10.20
CA THR A 73 14.91 11.82 9.99
C THR A 73 15.30 12.47 11.31
N ASP A 74 16.34 13.31 11.36
CA ASP A 74 16.70 14.04 12.59
C ASP A 74 15.55 14.88 13.13
N GLU A 75 14.80 15.55 12.24
CA GLU A 75 13.56 16.24 12.58
C GLU A 75 12.51 15.27 13.14
N GLY A 76 12.26 14.15 12.45
CA GLY A 76 11.31 13.14 12.90
C GLY A 76 11.68 12.52 14.24
N LYS A 77 12.97 12.30 14.50
CA LYS A 77 13.49 11.80 15.78
C LYS A 77 13.20 12.76 16.93
N VAL A 78 13.34 14.08 16.71
CA VAL A 78 12.99 15.08 17.73
C VAL A 78 11.50 14.98 18.07
N ALA A 79 10.63 14.87 17.07
CA ALA A 79 9.19 14.72 17.27
C ALA A 79 8.79 13.39 17.94
N LEU A 80 9.46 12.29 17.61
CA LEU A 80 9.18 10.95 18.14
C LEU A 80 9.88 10.66 19.48
N GLY A 81 10.86 11.48 19.86
CA GLY A 81 11.72 11.24 21.03
C GLY A 81 12.77 10.13 20.85
N ARG A 82 12.81 9.45 19.70
CA ARG A 82 13.75 8.36 19.39
C ARG A 82 13.89 8.15 17.88
N ARG A 83 14.89 7.36 17.46
CA ARG A 83 15.06 6.98 16.04
C ARG A 83 14.18 5.77 15.72
N ASP A 84 13.01 6.02 15.16
CA ASP A 84 12.12 4.94 14.70
C ASP A 84 12.59 4.36 13.37
N ILE A 85 12.52 3.03 13.27
CA ILE A 85 12.61 2.28 12.02
C ILE A 85 11.21 1.73 11.74
N LEU A 86 10.61 2.20 10.65
CA LEU A 86 9.31 1.78 10.16
C LEU A 86 9.49 0.70 9.10
N ILE A 87 8.78 -0.41 9.23
CA ILE A 87 8.65 -1.42 8.19
C ILE A 87 7.17 -1.48 7.81
N ALA A 88 6.84 -1.10 6.58
CA ALA A 88 5.48 -1.08 6.08
C ALA A 88 5.32 -2.12 4.98
N TRP A 89 4.44 -3.09 5.22
CA TRP A 89 4.04 -4.11 4.25
C TRP A 89 2.84 -3.62 3.44
N ARG A 90 2.83 -3.90 2.14
CA ARG A 90 1.72 -3.65 1.23
C ARG A 90 0.63 -4.70 1.47
N GLY A 91 -0.62 -4.26 1.64
CA GLY A 91 -1.77 -5.16 1.77
C GLY A 91 -2.27 -5.73 0.42
N THR A 92 -3.18 -6.69 0.50
CA THR A 92 -3.85 -7.37 -0.62
C THR A 92 -4.82 -6.44 -1.38
N VAL A 93 -5.04 -6.70 -2.66
CA VAL A 93 -5.50 -5.75 -3.69
C VAL A 93 -6.72 -6.20 -4.52
N MET A 94 -7.12 -7.49 -4.60
CA MET A 94 -8.39 -7.85 -5.28
C MET A 94 -9.00 -9.22 -4.97
N VAL A 95 -10.30 -9.37 -5.24
CA VAL A 95 -11.09 -10.63 -5.27
C VAL A 95 -10.42 -11.77 -6.09
N SER A 96 -9.56 -11.47 -7.06
CA SER A 96 -8.77 -12.49 -7.76
C SER A 96 -7.56 -13.02 -6.97
N GLU A 97 -6.94 -12.18 -6.12
CA GLU A 97 -6.00 -12.64 -5.09
C GLU A 97 -6.77 -13.37 -3.96
N TRP A 98 -8.05 -13.04 -3.73
CA TRP A 98 -8.87 -13.79 -2.79
C TRP A 98 -9.08 -15.24 -3.22
N ASN A 99 -9.31 -15.49 -4.53
CA ASN A 99 -9.43 -16.86 -5.06
C ASN A 99 -8.18 -17.72 -4.77
N ASP A 100 -6.97 -17.13 -4.86
CA ASP A 100 -5.70 -17.79 -4.51
C ASP A 100 -5.47 -17.86 -2.96
N ASP A 101 -6.05 -16.93 -2.18
CA ASP A 101 -5.97 -16.87 -0.70
C ASP A 101 -6.94 -17.85 0.01
N PHE A 102 -7.90 -18.47 -0.70
CA PHE A 102 -8.87 -19.40 -0.10
C PHE A 102 -8.28 -20.77 0.32
N GLU A 103 -6.99 -21.03 0.07
CA GLU A 103 -6.32 -22.22 0.59
C GLU A 103 -6.03 -22.10 2.10
N ASN A 104 -6.88 -22.75 2.89
CA ASN A 104 -6.84 -22.76 4.35
C ASN A 104 -5.90 -23.83 4.95
N SER A 105 -4.74 -24.12 4.34
CA SER A 105 -3.79 -25.08 4.92
C SER A 105 -2.94 -24.39 6.00
N LEU A 106 -3.03 -24.89 7.24
CA LEU A 106 -2.08 -24.54 8.28
C LEU A 106 -0.77 -25.26 7.97
N VAL A 107 0.31 -24.50 7.86
CA VAL A 107 1.67 -25.04 7.66
C VAL A 107 2.50 -24.78 8.91
N GLN A 108 3.39 -25.72 9.24
CA GLN A 108 4.36 -25.49 10.31
C GLN A 108 5.46 -24.56 9.79
N PRO A 109 5.72 -23.43 10.47
CA PRO A 109 6.70 -22.43 10.04
C PRO A 109 8.12 -22.80 10.48
N THR A 110 8.55 -24.05 10.26
CA THR A 110 9.84 -24.57 10.76
C THR A 110 11.04 -23.82 10.22
N GLU A 111 10.96 -23.27 9.00
CA GLU A 111 12.00 -22.42 8.42
C GLU A 111 12.15 -21.06 9.11
N ILE A 112 11.08 -20.55 9.75
CA ILE A 112 11.07 -19.25 10.43
C ILE A 112 11.44 -19.41 11.91
N PHE A 113 10.92 -20.44 12.58
CA PHE A 113 11.02 -20.60 14.03
C PHE A 113 11.80 -21.84 14.48
N GLY A 114 12.30 -22.67 13.56
CA GLY A 114 13.05 -23.90 13.86
C GLY A 114 12.17 -25.13 14.12
N GLU A 115 12.78 -26.27 14.47
CA GLU A 115 12.11 -27.57 14.57
C GLU A 115 11.16 -27.75 15.78
N ASN A 116 11.17 -26.83 16.76
CA ASN A 116 10.39 -26.94 18.00
C ASN A 116 9.05 -26.19 17.96
N THR A 117 8.32 -26.28 16.84
CA THR A 117 7.11 -25.48 16.57
C THR A 117 5.84 -26.31 16.47
N ASN A 118 5.80 -27.50 17.08
CA ASN A 118 4.66 -28.43 16.96
C ASN A 118 3.33 -27.82 17.45
N ASP A 119 3.39 -26.81 18.34
CA ASP A 119 2.23 -26.09 18.87
C ASP A 119 1.98 -24.73 18.19
N ILE A 120 2.80 -24.35 17.20
CA ILE A 120 2.68 -23.09 16.46
C ILE A 120 2.17 -23.38 15.05
N LEU A 121 0.90 -23.06 14.81
CA LEU A 121 0.29 -23.06 13.48
C LEU A 121 0.10 -21.62 13.04
N VAL A 122 0.56 -21.29 11.83
CA VAL A 122 0.34 -19.97 11.24
C VAL A 122 -0.78 -20.10 10.21
N HIS A 123 -1.78 -19.21 10.29
CA HIS A 123 -2.85 -19.12 9.30
C HIS A 123 -2.29 -18.69 7.94
N LYS A 124 -2.64 -19.42 6.88
CA LYS A 124 -2.80 -18.86 5.53
C LYS A 124 -4.20 -18.22 5.49
N VAL A 125 -4.25 -16.92 5.20
CA VAL A 125 -5.34 -16.01 5.65
C VAL A 125 -6.67 -16.26 4.93
N LYS A 126 -7.75 -16.32 5.72
CA LYS A 126 -9.13 -16.12 5.25
C LYS A 126 -9.66 -14.81 5.83
N VAL A 127 -10.04 -13.87 4.97
CA VAL A 127 -10.91 -12.75 5.36
C VAL A 127 -12.34 -13.14 4.94
N LEU A 128 -13.32 -12.86 5.80
CA LEU A 128 -14.73 -13.15 5.53
C LEU A 128 -15.29 -12.14 4.52
N GLU A 129 -15.94 -12.63 3.48
CA GLU A 129 -16.78 -11.83 2.58
C GLU A 129 -17.96 -11.29 3.38
N GLU A 130 -17.87 -10.07 3.90
CA GLU A 130 -19.03 -9.21 4.11
C GLU A 130 -18.53 -7.81 4.50
N MET A 131 -19.04 -6.78 3.81
CA MET A 131 -18.74 -5.35 3.91
C MET A 131 -17.59 -4.82 3.01
N HIS A 132 -17.87 -4.63 1.72
CA HIS A 132 -16.97 -3.96 0.76
C HIS A 132 -16.42 -2.59 1.24
N ASN A 133 -17.12 -1.90 2.14
CA ASN A 133 -16.71 -0.58 2.64
C ASN A 133 -15.90 -0.62 3.94
N SER A 134 -15.96 -1.70 4.73
CA SER A 134 -15.26 -1.78 6.02
C SER A 134 -13.75 -1.98 5.82
N HIS A 135 -13.33 -2.65 4.74
CA HIS A 135 -11.92 -2.99 4.50
C HIS A 135 -11.08 -1.83 3.91
N ILE A 136 -11.64 -0.63 3.79
CA ILE A 136 -10.93 0.54 3.28
C ILE A 136 -10.14 1.17 4.43
N LEU A 137 -8.80 1.17 4.35
CA LEU A 137 -7.96 1.74 5.41
C LEU A 137 -8.32 3.19 5.74
N GLU A 138 -8.70 4.01 4.76
CA GLU A 138 -9.06 5.40 5.03
C GLU A 138 -10.33 5.52 5.91
N VAL A 139 -11.23 4.52 5.87
CA VAL A 139 -12.40 4.39 6.76
C VAL A 139 -11.97 4.03 8.18
N TYR A 140 -11.08 3.03 8.34
CA TYR A 140 -10.51 2.70 9.65
C TYR A 140 -9.81 3.90 10.29
N LEU A 141 -8.98 4.60 9.51
CA LEU A 141 -8.26 5.77 9.99
C LEU A 141 -9.20 6.95 10.32
N HIS A 142 -10.30 7.11 9.57
CA HIS A 142 -11.33 8.08 9.91
C HIS A 142 -12.06 7.72 11.21
N GLY A 143 -12.39 6.44 11.40
CA GLY A 143 -12.94 5.91 12.65
C GLY A 143 -12.02 6.18 13.84
N ILE A 144 -10.72 5.85 13.73
CA ILE A 144 -9.72 6.11 14.78
C ILE A 144 -9.61 7.61 15.08
N ALA A 145 -9.72 8.46 14.07
CA ALA A 145 -9.59 9.91 14.23
C ALA A 145 -10.72 10.56 15.05
N GLY A 146 -11.84 9.87 15.25
CA GLY A 146 -12.97 10.43 16.02
C GLY A 146 -13.76 9.47 16.88
N THR A 147 -13.25 8.27 17.13
CA THR A 147 -13.87 7.34 18.07
C THR A 147 -13.53 7.73 19.51
N HIS A 148 -14.55 7.76 20.37
CA HIS A 148 -14.42 8.01 21.81
C HIS A 148 -14.80 6.79 22.65
N GLY A 149 -15.13 5.67 22.01
CA GLY A 149 -15.67 4.47 22.63
C GLY A 149 -16.99 4.04 22.00
N PRO A 150 -17.50 2.85 22.35
CA PRO A 150 -18.72 2.30 21.75
C PRO A 150 -20.01 3.02 22.19
N GLU A 151 -19.99 3.71 23.33
CA GLU A 151 -21.15 4.39 23.92
C GLU A 151 -21.08 5.93 23.79
N GLU A 152 -19.98 6.44 23.23
CA GLU A 152 -19.72 7.87 23.12
C GLU A 152 -20.04 8.38 21.71
N GLU A 153 -20.35 9.68 21.60
CA GLU A 153 -20.59 10.32 20.31
C GLU A 153 -19.30 10.39 19.47
N PHE A 154 -19.41 10.08 18.18
CA PHE A 154 -18.28 10.24 17.26
C PHE A 154 -17.96 11.71 17.03
N LYS A 155 -16.70 12.10 17.27
CA LYS A 155 -16.22 13.46 17.00
C LYS A 155 -14.75 13.45 16.62
N LEU A 156 -14.36 14.11 15.54
CA LEU A 156 -12.95 14.16 15.16
C LEU A 156 -12.12 14.94 16.20
N GLU A 157 -11.08 14.29 16.75
CA GLU A 157 -10.08 14.89 17.63
C GLU A 157 -8.85 15.40 16.87
N ILE A 158 -8.71 14.99 15.62
CA ILE A 158 -7.67 15.46 14.71
C ILE A 158 -8.28 16.02 13.43
N ASN A 159 -7.61 17.01 12.84
CA ASN A 159 -8.01 17.57 11.55
C ASN A 159 -7.65 16.60 10.41
N ARG A 160 -8.49 15.58 10.21
CA ARG A 160 -8.36 14.58 9.16
C ARG A 160 -9.40 14.86 8.07
N ASP A 161 -8.92 15.11 6.86
CA ASP A 161 -9.76 15.41 5.71
C ASP A 161 -10.67 14.22 5.36
N ILE A 162 -11.98 14.46 5.39
CA ILE A 162 -13.01 13.46 5.08
C ILE A 162 -12.92 12.99 3.63
N ALA A 163 -12.41 13.81 2.71
CA ALA A 163 -12.26 13.45 1.29
C ALA A 163 -11.36 12.23 1.07
N LEU A 164 -10.47 11.90 2.02
CA LEU A 164 -9.67 10.68 2.00
C LEU A 164 -10.52 9.40 1.99
N MET A 165 -11.76 9.43 2.47
CA MET A 165 -12.65 8.27 2.44
C MET A 165 -13.01 7.84 1.01
N ASN A 166 -13.16 8.79 0.08
CA ASN A 166 -13.43 8.52 -1.34
C ASN A 166 -12.17 8.32 -2.19
N LYS A 167 -10.99 8.20 -1.55
CA LYS A 167 -9.70 8.11 -2.24
C LYS A 167 -9.68 6.99 -3.28
N ALA A 168 -10.31 5.86 -3.00
CA ALA A 168 -10.25 4.70 -3.88
C ALA A 168 -11.58 3.99 -4.14
N GLU A 169 -12.64 4.29 -3.37
CA GLU A 169 -13.99 3.72 -3.51
C GLU A 169 -15.04 4.81 -3.24
N ASP A 170 -16.32 4.46 -3.37
CA ASP A 170 -17.45 5.33 -3.06
C ASP A 170 -17.93 5.09 -1.62
N VAL A 171 -17.46 5.92 -0.69
CA VAL A 171 -17.72 5.75 0.74
C VAL A 171 -18.62 6.86 1.28
N LEU A 172 -18.40 8.09 0.84
CA LEU A 172 -19.14 9.27 1.28
C LEU A 172 -20.46 9.39 0.52
N LYS A 173 -21.45 9.99 1.19
CA LYS A 173 -22.70 10.38 0.54
C LYS A 173 -22.43 11.48 -0.50
N ASP A 174 -23.23 11.49 -1.57
CA ASP A 174 -23.13 12.48 -2.64
C ASP A 174 -23.19 13.95 -2.17
N GLU A 175 -23.87 14.20 -1.05
CA GLU A 175 -24.01 15.54 -0.44
C GLU A 175 -22.67 16.19 -0.07
N TYR A 176 -21.61 15.39 0.13
CA TYR A 176 -20.26 15.89 0.39
C TYR A 176 -19.55 16.40 -0.87
N GLY A 177 -20.04 16.08 -2.08
CA GLY A 177 -19.49 16.56 -3.34
C GLY A 177 -18.07 16.09 -3.65
N VAL A 178 -17.59 15.02 -2.99
CA VAL A 178 -16.25 14.46 -3.20
C VAL A 178 -16.30 13.39 -4.28
N PRO A 179 -15.57 13.55 -5.40
CA PRO A 179 -15.58 12.54 -6.46
C PRO A 179 -15.12 11.17 -5.97
N VAL A 180 -15.83 10.14 -6.38
CA VAL A 180 -15.48 8.74 -6.12
C VAL A 180 -14.14 8.39 -6.75
N SER A 181 -13.31 7.59 -6.08
CA SER A 181 -12.06 7.06 -6.66
C SER A 181 -11.11 8.14 -7.19
N TRP A 182 -11.09 9.30 -6.55
CA TRP A 182 -10.40 10.49 -7.07
C TRP A 182 -8.88 10.36 -7.13
N TRP A 183 -8.28 9.39 -6.41
CA TRP A 183 -6.84 9.16 -6.42
C TRP A 183 -6.42 8.41 -7.69
N ILE A 184 -6.23 9.18 -8.75
CA ILE A 184 -5.76 8.72 -10.06
C ILE A 184 -4.63 9.60 -10.55
N GLU A 185 -3.63 9.00 -11.19
CA GLU A 185 -2.57 9.77 -11.82
C GLU A 185 -3.14 10.61 -12.98
N LYS A 186 -2.70 11.86 -13.07
CA LYS A 186 -3.00 12.72 -14.21
C LYS A 186 -2.70 11.97 -15.52
N ASN A 187 -3.68 11.97 -16.43
CA ASN A 187 -3.60 11.29 -17.73
C ASN A 187 -3.15 9.81 -17.64
N LYS A 188 -3.39 9.15 -16.51
CA LYS A 188 -2.92 7.77 -16.23
C LYS A 188 -1.41 7.60 -16.40
N GLY A 189 -0.61 8.66 -16.20
CA GLY A 189 0.85 8.63 -16.34
C GLY A 189 1.38 8.91 -17.75
N MET A 190 0.51 9.15 -18.74
CA MET A 190 0.94 9.59 -20.06
C MET A 190 1.43 11.04 -19.99
N VAL A 191 2.60 11.30 -20.58
CA VAL A 191 3.24 12.63 -20.63
C VAL A 191 3.58 12.99 -22.06
N GLN A 192 3.09 14.14 -22.51
CA GLN A 192 3.45 14.68 -23.82
C GLN A 192 4.87 15.24 -23.79
N GLN A 193 5.67 14.85 -24.78
CA GLN A 193 7.03 15.31 -25.00
C GLN A 193 7.05 16.58 -25.84
N GLU A 194 8.23 17.23 -25.94
CA GLU A 194 8.40 18.47 -26.70
C GLU A 194 8.11 18.31 -28.21
N ASP A 195 8.31 17.11 -28.75
CA ASP A 195 8.02 16.75 -30.13
C ASP A 195 6.53 16.43 -30.38
N GLY A 196 5.69 16.51 -29.33
CA GLY A 196 4.26 16.26 -29.38
C GLY A 196 3.86 14.79 -29.21
N PHE A 197 4.81 13.85 -29.17
CA PHE A 197 4.52 12.44 -28.89
C PHE A 197 4.20 12.22 -27.42
N TRP A 198 3.50 11.13 -27.12
CA TRP A 198 3.13 10.75 -25.75
C TRP A 198 3.86 9.49 -25.36
N ILE A 199 4.47 9.51 -24.17
CA ILE A 199 5.11 8.34 -23.57
C ILE A 199 4.51 8.07 -22.20
N LEU A 200 4.53 6.80 -21.79
CA LEU A 200 4.11 6.40 -20.47
C LEU A 200 5.27 6.63 -19.48
N MET A 201 5.07 7.55 -18.53
CA MET A 201 6.00 7.82 -17.42
C MET A 201 5.37 7.33 -16.12
N ASP A 202 5.36 6.02 -15.94
CA ASP A 202 4.74 5.33 -14.82
C ASP A 202 5.75 4.81 -13.79
N HIS A 203 7.00 5.28 -13.84
CA HIS A 203 8.05 4.86 -12.93
C HIS A 203 9.18 5.90 -12.86
N ASP A 204 9.70 6.19 -11.67
CA ASP A 204 10.86 7.06 -11.48
C ASP A 204 12.17 6.31 -11.89
N ASP A 205 13.16 6.99 -12.47
CA ASP A 205 14.37 6.32 -13.02
C ASP A 205 15.18 5.50 -11.98
N ASP A 206 15.23 5.98 -10.73
CA ASP A 206 15.99 5.36 -9.63
C ASP A 206 15.37 4.06 -9.06
N THR A 207 14.26 3.59 -9.62
CA THR A 207 13.65 2.31 -9.20
C THR A 207 14.07 1.12 -10.07
N LEU A 208 14.86 1.35 -11.12
CA LEU A 208 15.47 0.28 -11.90
C LEU A 208 16.58 -0.37 -11.06
N ILE A 209 16.32 -1.60 -10.62
CA ILE A 209 17.35 -2.45 -10.03
C ILE A 209 18.43 -2.62 -11.09
N SER A 210 19.65 -2.14 -10.82
CA SER A 210 20.80 -2.53 -11.63
C SER A 210 20.93 -4.05 -11.48
N TYR A 211 20.60 -4.79 -12.54
CA TYR A 211 20.87 -6.23 -12.60
C TYR A 211 22.38 -6.43 -12.63
N HIS A 212 23.03 -6.38 -11.48
CA HIS A 212 24.31 -7.05 -11.31
C HIS A 212 23.98 -8.54 -11.25
N ARG A 213 24.04 -9.20 -12.41
CA ARG A 213 24.14 -10.65 -12.49
C ARG A 213 25.38 -11.06 -11.68
N LEU A 214 25.16 -11.84 -10.62
CA LEU A 214 26.20 -12.73 -10.07
C LEU A 214 26.39 -13.90 -11.04
#